data_AF-X0UNM9-F1
#
_entry.id   AF-X0UNM9-F1
#
_cell.length_a   1.000
_cell.length_b   1.000
_cell.length_c   1.000
_cell.angle_alpha   90.00
_cell.angle_beta   90.00
_cell.angle_gamma   90.00
#
_symmetry.space_group_name_H-M   'P 1'
#
loop_
_entity.id
_entity.type
_entity.pdbx_description
1 polymer ?
#
loop_
_entity_poly.entity_id
_entity_poly.type
_entity_poly.pdbx_seq_one_letter_code
_entity_poly.pdbx_strand_id
1 'polypeptide(L)'
;MEKRESIVRDLSEKLKKGDITPKEAQKELKKRGLGHKETWKDFIGFVLWGVLCFLPGFAKQTDLEILSFFAQLPPIEFPPIVIYISVALFIAMIPLAVIHYYFNSKKGGCGSEDHTVILLKSGPYGIVRHPGVVSWMIAFIAITVAISDHMPFTILSVAGNIVLLAFCYWACLIEENELNLKKWGDEYRQ
;
A
#
# COMPACT_ATOMS: atom_id res chain seq x y z
N MET A 1 8.75 29.52 -9.76
CA MET A 1 8.10 28.25 -10.15
C MET A 1 6.91 28.59 -11.02
N GLU A 2 6.87 28.10 -12.26
CA GLU A 2 5.66 28.22 -13.11
C GLU A 2 4.51 27.43 -12.48
N LYS A 3 3.30 28.00 -12.49
CA LYS A 3 2.11 27.31 -12.01
C LYS A 3 1.78 26.14 -12.93
N ARG A 4 1.79 24.90 -12.42
CA ARG A 4 1.32 23.74 -13.18
C ARG A 4 -0.17 23.52 -12.92
N GLU A 5 -0.99 23.79 -13.93
CA GLU A 5 -2.43 23.52 -13.89
C GLU A 5 -2.75 22.02 -13.90
N SER A 6 -3.85 21.64 -13.25
CA SER A 6 -4.38 20.27 -13.18
C SER A 6 -4.88 19.79 -14.55
N ILE A 7 -4.30 18.70 -15.06
CA ILE A 7 -4.65 18.08 -16.35
C ILE A 7 -5.98 17.33 -16.28
N VAL A 8 -6.48 17.04 -15.07
CA VAL A 8 -7.75 16.33 -14.84
C VAL A 8 -8.90 17.25 -14.42
N ARG A 9 -8.67 18.56 -14.34
CA ARG A 9 -9.70 19.54 -13.95
C ARG A 9 -10.92 19.48 -14.87
N ASP A 10 -10.72 19.34 -16.18
CA ASP A 10 -11.80 19.22 -17.15
C ASP A 10 -12.65 17.95 -16.93
N LEU A 11 -12.02 16.83 -16.57
CA LEU A 11 -12.73 15.58 -16.25
C LEU A 11 -13.54 15.72 -14.96
N SER A 12 -12.97 16.36 -13.94
CA SER A 12 -13.67 16.65 -12.68
C SER A 12 -14.90 17.53 -12.89
N GLU A 13 -14.78 18.57 -13.72
CA GLU A 13 -15.89 19.47 -14.03
C GLU A 13 -17.00 18.79 -14.84
N LYS A 14 -16.64 18.00 -15.87
CA LYS A 14 -17.62 17.21 -16.65
C LYS A 14 -18.37 16.21 -15.78
N LEU A 15 -17.68 15.52 -14.86
CA LEU A 15 -18.32 14.62 -13.89
C LEU A 15 -19.30 15.37 -12.98
N LYS A 16 -18.93 16.54 -12.46
CA LYS A 16 -19.80 17.35 -11.59
C LYS A 16 -21.07 17.82 -12.32
N LYS A 17 -20.97 18.13 -13.61
CA LYS A 17 -22.10 18.51 -14.45
C LYS A 17 -22.98 17.33 -14.88
N GLY A 18 -22.49 16.10 -14.72
CA GLY A 18 -23.15 14.89 -15.21
C GLY A 18 -22.94 14.64 -16.70
N ASP A 19 -21.99 15.34 -17.34
CA ASP A 19 -21.71 15.24 -18.78
C ASP A 19 -21.01 13.91 -19.14
N ILE A 20 -20.32 13.29 -18.18
CA ILE A 20 -19.67 11.99 -18.32
C ILE A 20 -19.93 11.11 -17.11
N THR A 21 -19.91 9.81 -17.32
CA THR A 21 -20.01 8.79 -16.26
C THR A 21 -18.64 8.52 -15.62
N PRO A 22 -18.60 7.95 -14.39
CA PRO A 22 -17.35 7.54 -13.74
C PRO A 22 -16.48 6.58 -14.57
N LYS A 23 -17.12 5.67 -15.33
CA LYS A 23 -16.43 4.73 -16.22
C LYS A 23 -15.80 5.43 -17.42
N GLU A 24 -16.46 6.43 -17.98
CA GLU A 24 -15.92 7.24 -19.07
C GLU A 24 -14.74 8.09 -18.59
N ALA A 25 -14.84 8.70 -17.41
CA ALA A 25 -13.73 9.41 -16.79
C ALA A 25 -12.51 8.49 -16.57
N GLN A 26 -12.73 7.26 -16.10
CA GLN A 26 -11.66 6.26 -15.94
C GLN A 26 -11.02 5.89 -17.29
N LYS A 27 -11.83 5.68 -18.33
CA LYS A 27 -11.33 5.37 -19.68
C LYS A 27 -10.49 6.52 -20.24
N GLU A 28 -10.94 7.75 -20.02
CA GLU A 28 -10.24 8.95 -20.49
C GLU A 28 -8.93 9.19 -19.73
N LEU A 29 -8.90 8.97 -18.40
CA LEU A 29 -7.66 8.94 -17.62
C LEU A 29 -6.63 7.96 -18.19
N LYS A 30 -7.07 6.73 -18.52
CA LYS A 30 -6.20 5.70 -19.09
C LYS A 30 -5.65 6.11 -20.47
N LYS A 31 -6.49 6.70 -21.33
CA LYS A 31 -6.04 7.23 -22.64
C LYS A 31 -4.99 8.33 -22.50
N ARG A 32 -5.11 9.18 -21.48
CA ARG A 32 -4.15 10.24 -21.18
C ARG A 32 -2.85 9.72 -20.53
N GLY A 33 -2.72 8.42 -20.29
CA GLY A 33 -1.57 7.84 -19.60
C GLY A 33 -1.50 8.19 -18.11
N LEU A 34 -2.62 8.63 -17.53
CA LEU A 34 -2.75 9.01 -16.11
C LEU A 34 -3.45 7.93 -15.27
N GLY A 35 -3.74 6.77 -15.88
CA GLY A 35 -4.25 5.61 -15.15
C GLY A 35 -3.15 4.86 -14.42
N HIS A 36 -3.45 4.34 -13.25
CA HIS A 36 -2.56 3.40 -12.58
C HIS A 36 -2.47 2.12 -13.43
N LYS A 37 -1.25 1.62 -13.64
CA LYS A 37 -1.00 0.36 -14.33
C LYS A 37 -0.35 -0.56 -13.32
N GLU A 38 -1.10 -1.55 -12.87
CA GLU A 38 -0.51 -2.61 -12.04
C GLU A 38 0.55 -3.35 -12.86
N THR A 39 1.73 -3.45 -12.30
CA THR A 39 2.88 -4.15 -12.86
C THR A 39 3.48 -5.08 -11.81
N TRP A 40 4.30 -6.03 -12.26
CA TRP A 40 5.05 -6.89 -11.34
C TRP A 40 5.90 -6.11 -10.32
N LYS A 41 6.31 -4.89 -10.67
CA LYS A 41 7.08 -4.01 -9.79
C LYS A 41 6.29 -3.58 -8.55
N ASP A 42 4.96 -3.59 -8.61
CA ASP A 42 4.09 -3.21 -7.49
C ASP A 42 3.96 -4.33 -6.45
N PHE A 43 4.36 -5.56 -6.81
CA PHE A 43 4.28 -6.73 -5.94
C PHE A 43 5.63 -7.25 -5.46
N ILE A 44 6.72 -6.92 -6.16
CA ILE A 44 8.04 -7.52 -5.88
C ILE A 44 8.51 -7.29 -4.43
N GLY A 45 8.22 -6.12 -3.85
CA GLY A 45 8.56 -5.83 -2.45
C GLY A 45 7.81 -6.72 -1.46
N PHE A 46 6.53 -6.99 -1.71
CA PHE A 46 5.72 -7.90 -0.89
C PHE A 46 6.19 -9.35 -1.04
N VAL A 47 6.59 -9.77 -2.24
CA VAL A 47 7.15 -11.11 -2.47
C VAL A 47 8.46 -11.28 -1.71
N LEU A 48 9.38 -10.31 -1.83
CA LEU A 48 10.65 -10.33 -1.11
C LEU A 48 10.45 -10.31 0.41
N TRP A 49 9.54 -9.46 0.90
CA TRP A 49 9.13 -9.44 2.31
C TRP A 49 8.63 -10.81 2.76
N GLY A 50 7.71 -11.42 2.01
CA GLY A 50 7.14 -12.74 2.35
C GLY A 50 8.21 -13.82 2.39
N VAL A 51 9.07 -13.89 1.38
CA VAL A 51 10.20 -14.83 1.37
C VAL A 51 11.07 -14.62 2.60
N LEU A 52 11.53 -13.39 2.88
CA LEU A 52 12.42 -13.14 4.02
C LEU A 52 11.77 -13.47 5.37
N CYS A 53 10.51 -13.11 5.56
CA CYS A 53 9.81 -13.29 6.83
C CYS A 53 9.45 -14.76 7.11
N PHE A 54 9.14 -15.54 6.08
CA PHE A 54 8.59 -16.89 6.23
C PHE A 54 9.57 -18.02 5.87
N LEU A 55 10.67 -17.72 5.18
CA LEU A 55 11.68 -18.71 4.78
C LEU A 55 12.24 -19.53 5.96
N PRO A 56 12.59 -18.95 7.13
CA PRO A 56 13.07 -19.74 8.26
C PRO A 56 12.04 -20.76 8.76
N GLY A 57 10.77 -20.37 8.83
CA GLY A 57 9.68 -21.26 9.23
C GLY A 57 9.45 -22.39 8.21
N PHE A 58 9.48 -22.04 6.92
CA PHE A 58 9.36 -23.03 5.85
C PHE A 58 10.55 -24.01 5.83
N ALA A 59 11.77 -23.50 6.02
CA ALA A 59 12.97 -24.32 6.11
C ALA A 59 12.88 -25.34 7.26
N LYS A 60 12.36 -24.92 8.41
CA LYS A 60 12.17 -25.76 9.59
C LYS A 60 11.08 -26.84 9.40
N GLN A 61 10.08 -26.59 8.56
CA GLN A 61 9.00 -27.55 8.29
C GLN A 61 9.33 -28.56 7.18
N THR A 62 10.24 -28.21 6.27
CA THR A 62 10.48 -28.99 5.05
C THR A 62 11.72 -29.88 5.11
N ASP A 63 12.54 -29.77 6.17
CA ASP A 63 13.79 -30.52 6.37
C ASP A 63 14.73 -30.56 5.15
N LEU A 64 14.62 -29.57 4.26
CA LEU A 64 15.46 -29.47 3.06
C LEU A 64 16.88 -29.07 3.47
N GLU A 65 17.86 -29.93 3.17
CA GLU A 65 19.27 -29.74 3.53
C GLU A 65 19.83 -28.40 3.03
N ILE A 66 19.41 -27.97 1.83
CA ILE A 66 19.79 -26.67 1.23
C ILE A 66 19.31 -25.47 2.07
N LEU A 67 18.20 -25.62 2.80
CA LEU A 67 17.61 -24.56 3.62
C LEU A 67 17.97 -24.69 5.11
N SER A 68 18.74 -25.71 5.49
CA SER A 68 19.11 -26.00 6.88
C SER A 68 19.75 -24.80 7.59
N PHE A 69 20.54 -24.00 6.87
CA PHE A 69 21.11 -22.75 7.39
C PHE A 69 20.04 -21.77 7.90
N PHE A 70 18.93 -21.62 7.17
CA PHE A 70 17.85 -20.71 7.57
C PHE A 70 17.01 -21.26 8.73
N ALA A 71 16.89 -22.59 8.84
CA ALA A 71 16.19 -23.24 9.96
C ALA A 71 16.93 -23.09 11.30
N GLN A 72 18.25 -22.85 11.25
CA GLN A 72 19.10 -22.67 12.43
C GLN A 72 19.14 -21.22 12.96
N LEU A 73 18.49 -20.28 12.27
CA LEU A 73 18.49 -18.89 12.72
C LEU A 73 17.78 -18.76 14.08
N PRO A 74 18.39 -18.06 15.06
CA PRO A 74 17.79 -17.91 16.38
C PRO A 74 16.49 -17.11 16.28
N PRO A 75 15.37 -17.64 16.83
CA PRO A 75 14.14 -16.89 16.93
C PRO A 75 14.29 -15.75 17.95
N ILE A 76 13.66 -14.63 17.65
CA ILE A 76 13.48 -13.50 18.56
C ILE A 76 12.13 -13.69 19.21
N GLU A 77 12.12 -13.92 20.51
CA GLU A 77 10.90 -14.13 21.28
C GLU A 77 10.26 -12.80 21.66
N PHE A 78 8.94 -12.75 21.58
CA PHE A 78 8.15 -11.61 22.01
C PHE A 78 7.36 -11.96 23.27
N PRO A 79 7.31 -11.07 24.27
CA PRO A 79 6.36 -11.21 25.37
C PRO A 79 4.92 -11.31 24.84
N PRO A 80 4.03 -12.12 25.44
CA PRO A 80 2.66 -12.28 24.96
C PRO A 80 1.90 -10.97 24.77
N ILE A 81 2.16 -9.96 25.61
CA ILE A 81 1.56 -8.63 25.49
C ILE A 81 1.87 -7.96 24.15
N VAL A 82 3.08 -8.14 23.61
CA VAL A 82 3.49 -7.58 22.31
C VAL A 82 2.73 -8.28 21.18
N ILE A 83 2.59 -9.61 21.25
CA ILE A 83 1.82 -10.41 20.28
C ILE A 83 0.36 -9.95 20.26
N TYR A 84 -0.27 -9.79 21.42
CA TYR A 84 -1.65 -9.30 21.51
C TYR A 84 -1.83 -7.89 20.96
N ILE A 85 -0.88 -6.98 21.23
CA ILE A 85 -0.89 -5.64 20.63
C ILE A 85 -0.78 -5.72 19.12
N SER A 86 0.09 -6.58 18.58
CA SER A 86 0.24 -6.79 17.13
C SER A 86 -1.04 -7.34 16.51
N VAL A 87 -1.72 -8.30 17.14
CA VAL A 87 -3.04 -8.79 16.68
C VAL A 87 -4.07 -7.65 16.67
N ALA A 88 -4.13 -6.86 17.74
CA ALA A 88 -5.06 -5.72 17.82
C ALA A 88 -4.78 -4.66 16.74
N LEU A 89 -3.49 -4.35 16.49
CA LEU A 89 -3.08 -3.43 15.43
C LEU A 89 -3.44 -3.97 14.04
N PHE A 90 -3.21 -5.25 13.77
CA PHE A 90 -3.60 -5.89 12.51
C PHE A 90 -5.12 -5.73 12.27
N ILE A 91 -5.94 -6.06 13.27
CA ILE A 91 -7.40 -5.92 13.19
C ILE A 91 -7.79 -4.45 12.99
N ALA A 92 -7.15 -3.51 13.70
CA ALA A 92 -7.44 -2.09 13.61
C ALA A 92 -7.11 -1.48 12.23
N MET A 93 -6.20 -2.08 11.46
CA MET A 93 -5.90 -1.65 10.10
C MET A 93 -6.97 -2.06 9.09
N ILE A 94 -7.75 -3.13 9.33
CA ILE A 94 -8.79 -3.59 8.38
C ILE A 94 -9.82 -2.47 8.09
N PRO A 95 -10.42 -1.79 9.09
CA PRO A 95 -11.31 -0.66 8.83
C PRO A 95 -10.65 0.46 8.02
N LEU A 96 -9.37 0.77 8.26
CA LEU A 96 -8.66 1.84 7.55
C LEU A 96 -8.51 1.51 6.06
N ALA A 97 -8.15 0.26 5.72
CA ALA A 97 -8.11 -0.22 4.34
C ALA A 97 -9.49 -0.13 3.66
N VAL A 98 -10.55 -0.53 4.36
CA VAL A 98 -11.93 -0.45 3.83
C VAL A 98 -12.36 1.00 3.62
N ILE A 99 -12.03 1.92 4.54
CA ILE A 99 -12.35 3.34 4.40
C ILE A 99 -11.58 3.93 3.21
N HIS A 100 -10.30 3.59 3.04
CA HIS A 100 -9.52 3.98 1.86
C HIS A 100 -10.21 3.55 0.55
N TYR A 101 -10.56 2.27 0.44
CA TYR A 101 -11.29 1.71 -0.70
C TYR A 101 -12.59 2.49 -0.98
N TYR A 102 -13.38 2.72 0.07
CA TYR A 102 -14.63 3.43 -0.01
C TYR A 102 -14.44 4.87 -0.53
N PHE A 103 -13.44 5.59 0.01
CA PHE A 103 -13.17 6.97 -0.38
C PHE A 103 -12.76 7.05 -1.86
N ASN A 104 -11.87 6.19 -2.33
CA ASN A 104 -11.45 6.20 -3.74
C ASN A 104 -12.62 5.87 -4.67
N SER A 105 -13.36 4.81 -4.34
CA SER A 105 -14.47 4.35 -5.17
C SER A 105 -15.63 5.35 -5.20
N LYS A 106 -16.02 5.94 -4.05
CA LYS A 106 -17.20 6.80 -3.96
C LYS A 106 -16.91 8.28 -4.15
N LYS A 107 -15.75 8.76 -3.71
CA LYS A 107 -15.40 10.19 -3.72
C LYS A 107 -14.32 10.54 -4.75
N GLY A 108 -13.59 9.55 -5.28
CA GLY A 108 -12.55 9.77 -6.29
C GLY A 108 -13.03 10.08 -7.70
N GLY A 109 -14.34 9.91 -7.97
CA GLY A 109 -14.99 10.30 -9.22
C GLY A 109 -14.97 9.24 -10.34
N CYS A 110 -14.22 8.15 -10.20
CA CYS A 110 -14.14 7.10 -11.22
C CYS A 110 -14.86 5.79 -10.85
N GLY A 111 -15.40 5.65 -9.63
CA GLY A 111 -16.02 4.39 -9.22
C GLY A 111 -15.01 3.24 -9.09
N SER A 112 -13.74 3.55 -8.84
CA SER A 112 -12.62 2.61 -8.84
C SER A 112 -11.68 2.93 -7.67
N GLU A 113 -11.05 1.90 -7.12
CA GLU A 113 -10.05 2.01 -6.05
C GLU A 113 -8.77 2.69 -6.53
N ASP A 114 -8.26 2.33 -7.70
CA ASP A 114 -6.93 2.77 -8.17
C ASP A 114 -6.97 4.02 -9.04
N HIS A 115 -8.18 4.47 -9.39
CA HIS A 115 -8.38 5.57 -10.32
C HIS A 115 -9.21 6.66 -9.67
N THR A 116 -8.62 7.84 -9.55
CA THR A 116 -9.29 9.04 -9.09
C THR A 116 -8.96 10.22 -10.01
N VAL A 117 -9.97 11.05 -10.26
CA VAL A 117 -9.85 12.36 -10.94
C VAL A 117 -10.06 13.50 -9.94
N ILE A 118 -10.75 13.24 -8.84
CA ILE A 118 -10.95 14.18 -7.75
C ILE A 118 -9.84 13.98 -6.71
N LEU A 119 -9.13 15.06 -6.38
CA LEU A 119 -8.14 15.04 -5.31
C LEU A 119 -8.85 14.97 -3.96
N LEU A 120 -8.59 13.89 -3.22
CA LEU A 120 -9.16 13.67 -1.90
C LEU A 120 -8.32 14.41 -0.85
N LYS A 121 -8.95 15.32 -0.10
CA LYS A 121 -8.32 16.09 0.99
C LYS A 121 -9.04 15.96 2.35
N SER A 122 -10.00 15.04 2.45
CA SER A 122 -10.83 14.86 3.65
C SER A 122 -10.84 13.41 4.12
N GLY A 123 -11.25 13.18 5.37
CA GLY A 123 -11.20 11.86 6.00
C GLY A 123 -9.74 11.40 6.19
N PRO A 124 -9.41 10.12 5.94
CA PRO A 124 -8.04 9.62 6.08
C PRO A 124 -7.01 10.39 5.24
N TYR A 125 -7.43 10.85 4.05
CA TYR A 125 -6.61 11.65 3.14
C TYR A 125 -6.25 13.04 3.67
N GLY A 126 -7.00 13.55 4.65
CA GLY A 126 -6.65 14.79 5.35
C GLY A 126 -5.60 14.61 6.43
N ILE A 127 -5.30 13.36 6.83
CA ILE A 127 -4.30 13.02 7.84
C ILE A 127 -3.00 12.58 7.16
N VAL A 128 -3.11 11.71 6.16
CA VAL A 128 -1.98 11.11 5.42
C VAL A 128 -2.36 10.97 3.95
N ARG A 129 -1.42 11.24 3.05
CA ARG A 129 -1.64 11.18 1.58
C ARG A 129 -1.95 9.78 1.06
N HIS A 130 -1.37 8.74 1.69
CA HIS A 130 -1.48 7.33 1.29
C HIS A 130 -2.04 6.46 2.42
N PRO A 131 -3.31 6.64 2.82
CA PRO A 131 -3.87 5.93 3.98
C PRO A 131 -3.92 4.40 3.75
N GLY A 132 -4.17 3.96 2.51
CA GLY A 132 -4.14 2.54 2.15
C GLY A 132 -2.76 1.91 2.35
N VAL A 133 -1.69 2.59 1.90
CA VAL A 133 -0.31 2.12 2.09
C VAL A 133 0.03 2.01 3.57
N VAL A 134 -0.30 3.03 4.38
CA VAL A 134 -0.09 2.98 5.83
C VAL A 134 -0.81 1.79 6.46
N SER A 135 -2.07 1.57 6.08
CA SER A 135 -2.88 0.46 6.56
C SER A 135 -2.22 -0.89 6.29
N TRP A 136 -1.86 -1.15 5.03
CA TRP A 136 -1.25 -2.41 4.61
C TRP A 136 0.13 -2.62 5.23
N MET A 137 0.95 -1.57 5.23
CA MET A 137 2.29 -1.61 5.81
C MET A 137 2.26 -1.98 7.30
N ILE A 138 1.41 -1.32 8.09
CA ILE A 138 1.25 -1.64 9.52
C ILE A 138 0.69 -3.05 9.69
N ALA A 139 -0.31 -3.44 8.90
CA ALA A 139 -0.89 -4.79 8.98
C ALA A 139 0.15 -5.89 8.69
N PHE A 140 0.96 -5.73 7.66
CA PHE A 140 1.99 -6.72 7.32
C PHE A 140 3.15 -6.76 8.33
N ILE A 141 3.55 -5.63 8.91
CA ILE A 141 4.53 -5.68 10.01
C ILE A 141 3.91 -6.37 11.22
N ALA A 142 2.68 -5.99 11.58
CA ALA A 142 1.98 -6.56 12.72
C ALA A 142 1.76 -8.07 12.58
N ILE A 143 1.41 -8.57 11.39
CA ILE A 143 1.16 -10.01 11.19
C ILE A 143 2.43 -10.82 11.42
N THR A 144 3.63 -10.34 11.06
CA THR A 144 4.89 -11.08 11.31
C THR A 144 5.14 -11.30 12.80
N VAL A 145 4.76 -10.35 13.65
CA VAL A 145 4.89 -10.46 15.11
C VAL A 145 3.72 -11.26 15.70
N ALA A 146 2.50 -11.04 15.21
CA ALA A 146 1.30 -11.69 15.73
C ALA A 146 1.34 -13.23 15.62
N ILE A 147 2.05 -13.76 14.63
CA ILE A 147 2.17 -15.20 14.37
C ILE A 147 3.50 -15.78 14.86
N SER A 148 4.30 -15.02 15.62
CA SER A 148 5.67 -15.42 16.00
C SER A 148 5.76 -16.73 16.78
N ASP A 149 4.67 -17.12 17.44
CA ASP A 149 4.55 -18.40 18.16
C ASP A 149 4.50 -19.62 17.22
N HIS A 150 4.06 -19.42 15.97
CA HIS A 150 3.91 -20.48 14.98
C HIS A 150 4.96 -20.40 13.87
N MET A 151 5.40 -19.19 13.54
CA MET A 151 6.43 -18.92 12.54
C MET A 151 7.58 -18.16 13.21
N PRO A 152 8.82 -18.67 13.17
CA PRO A 152 9.94 -18.05 13.86
C PRO A 152 10.20 -16.65 13.30
N PHE A 153 10.05 -15.64 14.14
CA PHE A 153 10.49 -14.29 13.84
C PHE A 153 12.00 -14.22 14.04
N THR A 154 12.76 -13.89 13.00
CA THR A 154 14.24 -13.87 13.04
C THR A 154 14.80 -12.55 12.51
N ILE A 155 16.13 -12.45 12.42
CA ILE A 155 16.78 -11.32 11.74
C ILE A 155 16.34 -11.17 10.28
N LEU A 156 15.94 -12.26 9.61
CA LEU A 156 15.38 -12.18 8.26
C LEU A 156 13.99 -11.56 8.25
N SER A 157 13.17 -11.79 9.27
CA SER A 157 11.88 -11.11 9.43
C SER A 157 12.07 -9.59 9.65
N VAL A 158 13.09 -9.20 10.43
CA VAL A 158 13.48 -7.79 10.58
C VAL A 158 13.90 -7.19 9.23
N ALA A 159 14.78 -7.87 8.49
CA ALA A 159 15.21 -7.42 7.16
C ALA A 159 14.03 -7.33 6.18
N GLY A 160 13.13 -8.31 6.20
CA GLY A 160 11.90 -8.33 5.42
C GLY A 160 11.03 -7.10 5.73
N ASN A 161 10.80 -6.80 7.00
CA ASN A 161 10.03 -5.63 7.41
C ASN A 161 10.69 -4.30 6.97
N ILE A 162 12.02 -4.20 6.99
CA ILE A 162 12.76 -3.05 6.44
C ILE A 162 12.55 -2.94 4.92
N VAL A 163 12.63 -4.06 4.19
CA VAL A 163 12.38 -4.11 2.74
C VAL A 163 10.96 -3.64 2.43
N LEU A 164 9.96 -4.11 3.19
CA LEU A 164 8.58 -3.68 3.05
C LEU A 164 8.42 -2.17 3.26
N LEU A 165 9.01 -1.61 4.33
CA LEU A 165 8.98 -0.18 4.61
C LEU A 165 9.60 0.65 3.47
N ALA A 166 10.79 0.26 3.03
CA ALA A 166 11.49 0.94 1.93
C ALA A 166 10.69 0.84 0.62
N PHE A 167 10.10 -0.32 0.34
CA PHE A 167 9.27 -0.54 -0.82
C PHE A 167 8.00 0.33 -0.82
N CYS A 168 7.25 0.33 0.29
CA CYS A 168 6.05 1.15 0.43
C CYS A 168 6.37 2.65 0.26
N TYR A 169 7.46 3.12 0.86
CA TYR A 169 7.91 4.51 0.70
C TYR A 169 8.26 4.84 -0.75
N TRP A 170 9.05 3.98 -1.40
CA TRP A 170 9.43 4.15 -2.80
C TRP A 170 8.22 4.12 -3.74
N ALA A 171 7.27 3.21 -3.53
CA ALA A 171 6.04 3.11 -4.31
C ALA A 171 5.20 4.39 -4.18
N CYS A 172 5.04 4.92 -2.95
CA CYS A 172 4.39 6.21 -2.74
C CYS A 172 5.09 7.32 -3.53
N LEU A 173 6.42 7.43 -3.46
CA LEU A 173 7.16 8.45 -4.19
C LEU A 173 6.96 8.37 -5.71
N ILE A 174 6.93 7.16 -6.27
CA ILE A 174 6.66 6.97 -7.70
C ILE A 174 5.24 7.40 -8.02
N GLU A 175 4.25 6.97 -7.25
CA GLU A 175 2.86 7.35 -7.48
C GLU A 175 2.69 8.89 -7.40
N GLU A 176 3.31 9.52 -6.40
CA GLU A 176 3.27 10.98 -6.24
C GLU A 176 3.89 11.69 -7.44
N ASN A 177 5.08 11.28 -7.88
CA ASN A 177 5.83 11.96 -8.92
C ASN A 177 5.31 11.67 -10.34
N GLU A 178 4.91 10.43 -10.60
CA GLU A 178 4.57 9.98 -11.95
C GLU A 178 3.08 10.12 -12.26
N LEU A 179 2.21 10.08 -11.25
CA LEU A 179 0.76 10.17 -11.42
C LEU A 179 0.20 11.43 -10.76
N ASN A 180 0.36 11.62 -9.45
CA ASN A 180 -0.42 12.62 -8.72
C ASN A 180 -0.01 14.05 -9.06
N LEU A 181 1.29 14.32 -9.16
CA LEU A 181 1.80 15.63 -9.62
C LEU A 181 1.45 15.92 -11.08
N LYS A 182 1.33 14.91 -11.94
CA LYS A 182 0.88 15.10 -13.33
C LYS A 182 -0.61 15.37 -13.41
N LYS A 183 -1.41 14.69 -12.59
CA LYS A 183 -2.87 14.86 -12.54
C LYS A 183 -3.25 16.23 -12.01
N TRP A 184 -2.78 16.58 -10.82
CA TRP A 184 -3.30 17.73 -10.06
C TRP A 184 -2.31 18.88 -9.93
N GLY A 185 -1.06 18.73 -10.39
CA GLY A 185 -0.10 19.83 -10.43
C GLY A 185 0.15 20.44 -9.05
N ASP A 186 0.07 21.77 -8.97
CA ASP A 186 0.32 22.50 -7.72
C ASP A 186 -0.76 22.27 -6.66
N GLU A 187 -1.98 21.88 -7.05
CA GLU A 187 -3.04 21.54 -6.09
C GLU A 187 -2.67 20.33 -5.23
N TYR A 188 -1.85 19.41 -5.76
CA TYR A 188 -1.32 18.27 -5.00
C TYR A 188 -0.17 18.65 -4.07
N ARG A 189 0.60 19.69 -4.41
CA ARG A 189 1.74 20.16 -3.60
C ARG A 189 1.31 20.88 -2.32
N GLN A 190 0.11 21.47 -2.36
CA GLN A 190 -0.55 22.16 -1.24
C GLN A 190 -1.32 21.18 -0.37
#